data_AF-A0A357XZW1-F1
#
_entry.id   AF-A0A357XZW1-F1
#
_cell.length_a   1.000
_cell.length_b   1.000
_cell.length_c   1.000
_cell.angle_alpha   90.00
_cell.angle_beta   90.00
_cell.angle_gamma   90.00
#
_symmetry.space_group_name_H-M   'P 1'
#
loop_
_entity.id
_entity.type
_entity.pdbx_description
1 polymer ?
#
loop_
_entity_poly.entity_id
_entity_poly.type
_entity_poly.pdbx_seq_one_letter_code
_entity_poly.pdbx_strand_id
1 'polypeptide(L)'
;MNMKNATAPSLPRLNVYALPALLDPATLSGKPGEAAVVIDVLRATTTIMYALAAGAKEVVPLLEIGETLEMKRARIAAGEEPESILLGGERGGTLIDGFDAGNSPGDYTPERVGGKTLLFTTTNGTRAIHRVRKADVLILAGFVNAAAVVQTLLNFESIQIVCAGTDGQYTEEDMLLAGCLVERLHRLSGGRYAMNVEAWTVLDIWSRSFSLPEILGAAPLPEKSLARELRTSRGGKNLLDLGLDRDIRAASRIDSLADVPRTSPLRAADGIVSFSFGKQAAGRNLQPASTWE
;
A
#
# COMPACT_ATOMS: atom_id res chain seq x y z
N MET A 1 5.08 46.91 -23.83
CA MET A 1 4.32 45.65 -23.99
C MET A 1 4.95 44.64 -23.03
N ASN A 2 4.42 44.49 -21.82
CA ASN A 2 5.00 43.61 -20.79
C ASN A 2 4.67 42.16 -21.13
N MET A 3 5.63 41.45 -21.70
CA MET A 3 5.62 39.99 -21.72
C MET A 3 5.74 39.51 -20.28
N LYS A 4 4.60 39.20 -19.65
CA LYS A 4 4.57 38.39 -18.44
C LYS A 4 5.32 37.10 -18.76
N ASN A 5 6.35 36.79 -17.96
CA ASN A 5 6.94 35.46 -17.89
C ASN A 5 5.83 34.46 -17.58
N ALA A 6 5.21 33.89 -18.60
CA ALA A 6 4.47 32.66 -18.47
C ALA A 6 5.54 31.60 -18.18
N THR A 7 5.75 31.28 -16.90
CA THR A 7 6.50 30.08 -16.53
C THR A 7 5.85 28.91 -17.24
N ALA A 8 6.62 28.22 -18.09
CA ALA A 8 6.16 27.00 -18.74
C ALA A 8 5.54 26.08 -17.68
N PRO A 9 4.39 25.43 -17.96
CA PRO A 9 3.78 24.54 -17.00
C PRO A 9 4.81 23.47 -16.60
N SER A 10 5.06 23.34 -15.29
CA SER A 10 5.97 22.32 -14.79
C SER A 10 5.42 20.95 -15.15
N LEU A 11 6.25 20.08 -15.73
CA LEU A 11 5.87 18.71 -16.08
C LEU A 11 5.28 18.00 -14.85
N PRO A 12 4.27 17.12 -15.05
CA PRO A 12 3.83 16.19 -14.01
C PRO A 12 5.01 15.44 -13.40
N ARG A 13 4.96 15.11 -12.11
CA ARG A 13 6.06 14.47 -11.38
C ARG A 13 5.66 13.08 -10.88
N LEU A 14 6.59 12.13 -11.02
CA LEU A 14 6.50 10.78 -10.47
C LEU A 14 7.80 10.51 -9.72
N ASN A 15 7.77 10.69 -8.40
CA ASN A 15 8.92 10.45 -7.54
C ASN A 15 8.73 9.13 -6.79
N VAL A 16 9.84 8.45 -6.55
CA VAL A 16 9.92 7.29 -5.66
C VAL A 16 10.85 7.62 -4.51
N TYR A 17 10.54 7.15 -3.32
CA TYR A 17 11.43 7.19 -2.16
C TYR A 17 11.55 5.77 -1.63
N ALA A 18 12.77 5.24 -1.66
CA ALA A 18 13.05 3.88 -1.20
C ALA A 18 12.81 3.68 0.31
N LEU A 19 12.69 4.79 1.05
CA LEU A 19 12.39 4.83 2.48
C LEU A 19 11.57 6.07 2.83
N PRO A 20 10.77 6.05 3.92
CA PRO A 20 10.00 7.22 4.35
C PRO A 20 10.89 8.39 4.78
N ALA A 21 12.10 8.10 5.27
CA ALA A 21 13.06 9.11 5.71
C ALA A 21 13.62 9.97 4.56
N LEU A 22 13.61 9.44 3.33
CA LEU A 22 14.12 10.14 2.14
C LEU A 22 13.13 11.17 1.58
N LEU A 23 11.84 11.03 1.90
CA LEU A 23 10.84 12.03 1.59
C LEU A 23 10.93 13.17 2.61
N ASP A 24 11.11 14.40 2.16
CA ASP A 24 10.86 15.60 2.97
C ASP A 24 9.35 15.92 2.97
N PRO A 25 8.62 15.85 4.11
CA PRO A 25 7.19 16.10 4.14
C PRO A 25 6.82 17.54 3.80
N ALA A 26 7.79 18.47 3.80
CA ALA A 26 7.55 19.83 3.33
C ALA A 26 7.32 19.89 1.81
N THR A 27 7.70 18.85 1.06
CA THR A 27 7.42 18.76 -0.38
C THR A 27 6.01 18.28 -0.68
N LEU A 28 5.29 17.73 0.31
CA LEU A 28 3.87 17.42 0.21
C LEU A 28 3.07 18.70 0.41
N SER A 29 2.50 19.19 -0.69
CA SER A 29 1.79 20.46 -0.71
C SER A 29 0.32 20.34 -0.27
N GLY A 30 -0.24 19.13 -0.27
CA GLY A 30 -1.64 18.89 0.04
C GLY A 30 -2.61 19.48 -0.99
N LYS A 31 -2.10 19.89 -2.15
CA LYS A 31 -2.90 20.52 -3.21
C LYS A 31 -3.67 19.49 -4.01
N PRO A 32 -4.85 19.85 -4.55
CA PRO A 32 -5.57 19.01 -5.50
C PRO A 32 -4.65 18.52 -6.63
N GLY A 33 -4.70 17.22 -6.92
CA GLY A 33 -3.86 16.59 -7.95
C GLY A 33 -2.53 16.03 -7.43
N GLU A 34 -2.29 16.06 -6.11
CA GLU A 34 -1.18 15.40 -5.43
C GLU A 34 -1.61 14.07 -4.79
N ALA A 35 -0.94 12.97 -5.16
CA ALA A 35 -1.10 11.66 -4.56
C ALA A 35 0.19 11.19 -3.88
N ALA A 36 0.06 10.61 -2.70
CA ALA A 36 1.08 9.78 -2.09
C ALA A 36 0.65 8.30 -2.12
N VAL A 37 1.57 7.42 -2.46
CA VAL A 37 1.35 5.97 -2.50
C VAL A 37 2.31 5.32 -1.52
N VAL A 38 1.79 4.51 -0.61
CA VAL A 38 2.61 3.74 0.34
C VAL A 38 2.68 2.30 -0.10
N ILE A 39 3.88 1.73 -0.03
CA ILE A 39 4.19 0.34 -0.31
C ILE A 39 4.83 -0.29 0.92
N ASP A 40 4.28 -1.41 1.38
CA ASP A 40 4.84 -2.33 2.38
C ASP A 40 4.31 -3.71 1.98
N VAL A 41 4.96 -4.31 0.96
CA VAL A 41 4.45 -5.54 0.29
C VAL A 41 4.35 -6.69 1.28
N LEU A 42 5.40 -6.84 2.09
CA LEU A 42 5.55 -7.88 3.10
C LEU A 42 5.65 -7.20 4.48
N ARG A 43 4.52 -6.77 5.07
CA ARG A 43 3.13 -7.21 4.76
C ARG A 43 2.07 -6.13 4.87
N ALA A 44 2.37 -4.96 5.42
CA ALA A 44 1.32 -4.11 5.99
C ALA A 44 0.30 -3.64 4.96
N THR A 45 0.72 -3.17 3.77
CA THR A 45 -0.24 -2.72 2.76
C THR A 45 -1.06 -3.91 2.27
N THR A 46 -0.42 -5.03 1.94
CA THR A 46 -1.08 -6.30 1.52
C THR A 46 -2.16 -6.72 2.52
N THR A 47 -1.85 -6.73 3.81
CA THR A 47 -2.79 -7.09 4.88
C THR A 47 -3.98 -6.14 4.94
N ILE A 48 -3.76 -4.82 4.86
CA ILE A 48 -4.84 -3.83 4.87
C ILE A 48 -5.78 -4.04 3.66
N MET A 49 -5.23 -4.32 2.48
CA MET A 49 -6.02 -4.60 1.28
C MET A 49 -6.88 -5.86 1.45
N TYR A 50 -6.33 -6.93 2.02
CA TYR A 50 -7.10 -8.16 2.29
C TYR A 50 -8.21 -7.92 3.32
N ALA A 51 -7.93 -7.17 4.40
CA ALA A 51 -8.93 -6.84 5.40
C ALA A 51 -10.10 -6.04 4.81
N LEU A 52 -9.82 -5.03 3.99
CA LEU A 52 -10.85 -4.26 3.30
C LEU A 52 -11.61 -5.10 2.27
N ALA A 53 -10.93 -5.98 1.53
CA ALA A 53 -11.57 -6.88 0.56
C ALA A 53 -12.46 -7.94 1.23
N ALA A 54 -12.13 -8.33 2.46
CA ALA A 54 -12.97 -9.15 3.32
C ALA A 54 -14.14 -8.36 3.94
N GLY A 55 -14.29 -7.07 3.63
CA GLY A 55 -15.44 -6.27 4.06
C GLY A 55 -15.26 -5.54 5.38
N ALA A 56 -14.02 -5.34 5.86
CA ALA A 56 -13.77 -4.39 6.94
C ALA A 56 -14.35 -3.02 6.58
N LYS A 57 -15.04 -2.39 7.53
CA LYS A 57 -15.67 -1.06 7.36
C LYS A 57 -14.59 -0.02 7.06
N GLU A 58 -13.53 -0.04 7.85
CA GLU A 58 -12.38 0.82 7.69
C GLU A 58 -11.15 0.21 8.38
N VAL A 59 -9.96 0.64 7.98
CA VAL A 59 -8.70 0.32 8.64
C VAL A 59 -7.98 1.61 9.05
N VAL A 60 -7.69 1.73 10.34
CA VAL A 60 -7.05 2.90 10.97
C VAL A 60 -5.63 2.55 11.38
N PRO A 61 -4.61 2.91 10.58
CA PRO A 61 -3.21 2.66 10.93
C PRO A 61 -2.70 3.63 12.01
N LEU A 62 -2.14 3.07 13.07
CA LEU A 62 -1.64 3.76 14.26
C LEU A 62 -0.15 3.45 14.47
N LEU A 63 0.58 4.38 15.07
CA LEU A 63 2.03 4.25 15.21
C LEU A 63 2.38 3.28 16.32
N GLU A 64 1.69 3.38 17.47
CA GLU A 64 2.07 2.66 18.67
C GLU A 64 0.94 1.78 19.23
N ILE A 65 1.33 0.75 19.99
CA ILE A 65 0.40 -0.16 20.66
C ILE A 65 -0.48 0.60 21.65
N GLY A 66 0.12 1.49 22.45
CA GLY A 66 -0.62 2.32 23.42
C GLY A 66 -1.69 3.18 22.74
N GLU A 67 -1.32 3.87 21.66
CA GLU A 67 -2.24 4.67 20.83
C GLU A 67 -3.39 3.82 20.28
N THR A 68 -3.10 2.58 19.89
CA THR A 68 -4.08 1.62 19.37
C THR A 68 -5.12 1.22 20.42
N LEU A 69 -4.66 0.94 21.65
CA LEU A 69 -5.54 0.60 22.77
C LEU A 69 -6.35 1.82 23.24
N GLU A 70 -5.74 3.00 23.28
CA GLU A 70 -6.41 4.26 23.62
C GLU A 70 -7.51 4.59 22.61
N MET A 71 -7.24 4.44 21.31
CA MET A 71 -8.24 4.65 20.27
C MET A 71 -9.42 3.69 20.41
N LYS A 72 -9.19 2.41 20.71
CA LYS A 72 -10.27 1.44 20.98
C LYS A 72 -11.14 1.90 22.15
N ARG A 73 -10.52 2.28 23.27
CA ARG A 73 -11.23 2.79 24.46
C ARG A 73 -12.04 4.04 24.14
N ALA A 74 -11.47 4.98 23.39
CA ALA A 74 -12.13 6.21 23.01
C ALA A 74 -13.38 5.97 22.12
N ARG A 75 -13.27 5.07 21.14
CA ARG A 75 -14.41 4.70 20.28
C ARG A 75 -15.53 3.99 21.04
N ILE A 76 -15.18 3.09 21.97
CA ILE A 76 -16.15 2.45 22.86
C ILE A 76 -16.84 3.49 23.75
N ALA A 77 -16.08 4.41 24.34
CA ALA A 77 -16.65 5.50 25.13
C ALA A 77 -17.55 6.45 24.30
N ALA A 78 -17.30 6.55 23.00
CA ALA A 78 -18.13 7.29 22.05
C ALA A 78 -19.38 6.51 21.56
N GLY A 79 -19.59 5.28 22.03
CA GLY A 79 -20.78 4.47 21.77
C GLY A 79 -20.64 3.43 20.65
N GLU A 80 -19.43 3.17 20.13
CA GLU A 80 -19.21 2.00 19.27
C GLU A 80 -19.18 0.71 20.09
N GLU A 81 -19.83 -0.35 19.61
CA GLU A 81 -19.83 -1.66 20.29
C GLU A 81 -18.42 -2.25 20.31
N PRO A 82 -17.91 -2.78 21.44
CA PRO A 82 -16.57 -3.35 21.54
C PRO A 82 -16.24 -4.41 20.47
N GLU A 83 -17.21 -5.24 20.10
CA GLU A 83 -17.10 -6.31 19.10
C GLU A 83 -17.02 -5.80 17.66
N SER A 84 -17.41 -4.53 17.45
CA SER A 84 -17.30 -3.84 16.15
C SER A 84 -15.89 -3.29 15.89
N ILE A 85 -14.98 -3.35 16.87
CA ILE A 85 -13.61 -2.83 16.79
C ILE A 85 -12.59 -3.93 17.04
N LEU A 86 -11.81 -4.25 16.01
CA LEU A 86 -10.71 -5.20 16.07
C LEU A 86 -9.37 -4.50 16.22
N LEU A 87 -8.46 -5.13 16.95
CA LEU A 87 -7.05 -4.78 17.05
C LEU A 87 -6.24 -5.73 16.17
N GLY A 88 -5.51 -5.17 15.22
CA GLY A 88 -4.62 -5.94 14.36
C GLY A 88 -3.21 -5.38 14.36
N GLY A 89 -2.23 -6.23 14.11
CA GLY A 89 -0.87 -5.74 13.96
C GLY A 89 0.22 -6.72 14.32
N GLU A 90 1.45 -6.22 14.21
CA GLU A 90 2.63 -6.97 14.57
C GLU A 90 3.70 -6.12 15.24
N ARG A 91 4.58 -6.80 15.98
CA ARG A 91 5.93 -6.33 16.31
C ARG A 91 6.92 -7.46 16.05
N GLY A 92 8.01 -7.15 15.34
CA GLY A 92 9.03 -8.15 14.99
C GLY A 92 8.50 -9.31 14.15
N GLY A 93 7.46 -9.09 13.36
CA GLY A 93 6.77 -10.09 12.55
C GLY A 93 5.70 -10.91 13.29
N THR A 94 5.60 -10.76 14.62
CA THR A 94 4.72 -11.56 15.48
C THR A 94 3.47 -10.81 15.92
N LEU A 95 2.39 -11.55 16.18
CA LEU A 95 1.15 -11.01 16.75
C LEU A 95 1.44 -10.29 18.07
N ILE A 96 0.87 -9.10 18.23
CA ILE A 96 0.95 -8.34 19.48
C ILE A 96 0.07 -9.00 20.54
N ASP A 97 0.58 -9.15 21.76
CA ASP A 97 -0.18 -9.73 22.87
C ASP A 97 -1.48 -8.95 23.14
N GLY A 98 -2.57 -9.68 23.32
CA GLY A 98 -3.93 -9.12 23.50
C GLY A 98 -4.56 -8.52 22.24
N PHE A 99 -3.92 -8.58 21.07
CA PHE A 99 -4.55 -8.18 19.80
C PHE A 99 -5.36 -9.32 19.19
N ASP A 100 -6.36 -8.96 18.39
CA ASP A 100 -7.23 -9.93 17.75
C ASP A 100 -6.48 -10.65 16.62
N ALA A 101 -5.80 -9.94 15.72
CA ALA A 101 -5.17 -10.52 14.52
C ALA A 101 -3.73 -10.01 14.25
N GLY A 102 -2.91 -10.85 13.62
CA GLY A 102 -1.52 -10.52 13.25
C GLY A 102 -1.44 -9.71 11.96
N ASN A 103 -0.24 -9.55 11.40
CA ASN A 103 -0.06 -8.92 10.08
C ASN A 103 -0.04 -9.93 8.91
N SER A 104 -0.75 -11.06 9.03
CA SER A 104 -0.86 -12.03 7.93
C SER A 104 -2.13 -11.74 7.12
N PRO A 105 -2.05 -11.51 5.80
CA PRO A 105 -3.23 -11.17 4.99
C PRO A 105 -4.36 -12.21 5.06
N GLY A 106 -4.01 -13.49 5.14
CA GLY A 106 -4.98 -14.59 5.22
C GLY A 106 -5.72 -14.71 6.54
N ASP A 107 -5.30 -14.00 7.60
CA ASP A 107 -5.96 -14.04 8.91
C ASP A 107 -7.22 -13.14 8.98
N TYR A 108 -7.49 -12.39 7.91
CA TYR A 108 -8.59 -11.44 7.76
C TYR A 108 -9.67 -11.98 6.83
N THR A 109 -10.62 -12.74 7.39
CA THR A 109 -11.74 -13.34 6.64
C THR A 109 -13.02 -12.51 6.78
N PRO A 110 -13.99 -12.67 5.87
CA PRO A 110 -15.26 -11.94 5.95
C PRO A 110 -16.01 -12.13 7.27
N GLU A 111 -16.00 -13.33 7.82
CA GLU A 111 -16.65 -13.66 9.10
C GLU A 111 -15.99 -12.91 10.27
N ARG A 112 -14.67 -12.69 10.16
CA ARG A 112 -13.89 -12.03 11.19
C ARG A 112 -14.09 -10.53 11.16
N VAL A 113 -13.93 -9.90 9.99
CA VAL A 113 -13.78 -8.45 9.86
C VAL A 113 -14.95 -7.73 9.19
N GLY A 114 -15.92 -8.45 8.62
CA GLY A 114 -17.06 -7.88 7.91
C GLY A 114 -17.79 -6.81 8.73
N GLY A 115 -17.86 -5.58 8.21
CA GLY A 115 -18.51 -4.44 8.84
C GLY A 115 -17.78 -3.84 10.05
N LYS A 116 -16.62 -4.38 10.44
CA LYS A 116 -15.87 -3.94 11.63
C LYS A 116 -14.79 -2.93 11.29
N THR A 117 -14.47 -2.08 12.26
CA THR A 117 -13.31 -1.18 12.23
C THR A 117 -12.07 -1.96 12.66
N LEU A 118 -10.99 -1.91 11.88
CA LEU A 118 -9.70 -2.48 12.26
C LEU A 118 -8.73 -1.36 12.68
N LEU A 119 -8.35 -1.34 13.96
CA LEU A 119 -7.25 -0.50 14.45
C LEU A 119 -5.96 -1.28 14.29
N PHE A 120 -5.03 -0.74 13.50
CA PHE A 120 -3.91 -1.52 12.97
C PHE A 120 -2.56 -0.87 13.27
N THR A 121 -1.59 -1.61 13.83
CA THR A 121 -0.22 -1.07 14.01
C THR A 121 0.85 -2.07 13.59
N THR A 122 1.89 -1.58 12.92
CA THR A 122 3.03 -2.38 12.47
C THR A 122 4.33 -1.62 12.72
N THR A 123 5.45 -2.31 12.55
CA THR A 123 6.79 -1.77 12.78
C THR A 123 7.14 -0.69 11.74
N ASN A 124 6.83 -0.95 10.46
CA ASN A 124 7.29 -0.15 9.32
C ASN A 124 6.15 0.57 8.59
N GLY A 125 5.16 -0.18 8.08
CA GLY A 125 4.11 0.35 7.22
C GLY A 125 3.32 1.53 7.78
N THR A 126 2.92 1.49 9.06
CA THR A 126 2.18 2.63 9.64
C THR A 126 3.04 3.88 9.74
N ARG A 127 4.35 3.77 9.97
CA ARG A 127 5.28 4.93 9.93
C ARG A 127 5.35 5.54 8.53
N ALA A 128 5.38 4.72 7.49
CA ALA A 128 5.37 5.18 6.09
C ALA A 128 4.05 5.91 5.76
N ILE A 129 2.91 5.37 6.18
CA ILE A 129 1.59 6.01 6.05
C ILE A 129 1.55 7.37 6.73
N HIS A 130 1.98 7.44 7.99
CA HIS A 130 1.98 8.69 8.74
C HIS A 130 2.95 9.73 8.17
N ARG A 131 4.04 9.31 7.53
CA ARG A 131 5.01 10.21 6.87
C ARG A 131 4.37 11.01 5.75
N VAL A 132 3.40 10.44 5.04
CA VAL A 132 2.77 11.04 3.86
C VAL A 132 1.40 11.66 4.13
N ARG A 133 0.97 11.76 5.40
CA ARG A 133 -0.37 12.25 5.80
C ARG A 133 -0.73 13.67 5.33
N LYS A 134 0.24 14.44 4.82
CA LYS A 134 0.02 15.79 4.27
C LYS A 134 -0.38 15.79 2.79
N ALA A 135 -0.41 14.65 2.12
CA ALA A 135 -0.88 14.56 0.73
C ALA A 135 -2.40 14.79 0.62
N ASP A 136 -2.87 15.30 -0.52
CA ASP A 136 -4.31 15.45 -0.81
C ASP A 136 -5.01 14.08 -0.90
N VAL A 137 -4.36 13.11 -1.54
CA VAL A 137 -4.82 11.72 -1.63
C VAL A 137 -3.70 10.78 -1.20
N LEU A 138 -4.00 9.87 -0.28
CA LEU A 138 -3.10 8.80 0.15
C LEU A 138 -3.67 7.46 -0.32
N ILE A 139 -2.85 6.65 -0.98
CA ILE A 139 -3.21 5.34 -1.56
C ILE A 139 -2.29 4.26 -1.00
N LEU A 140 -2.83 3.07 -0.74
CA LEU A 140 -2.03 1.89 -0.44
C LEU A 140 -1.89 1.00 -1.68
N ALA A 141 -0.68 0.52 -1.93
CA ALA A 141 -0.38 -0.35 -3.06
C ALA A 141 0.24 -1.67 -2.63
N GLY A 142 -0.13 -2.71 -3.37
CA GLY A 142 0.46 -4.05 -3.35
C GLY A 142 0.49 -4.60 -4.78
N PHE A 143 1.18 -5.72 -5.00
CA PHE A 143 1.03 -6.44 -6.28
C PHE A 143 -0.42 -6.86 -6.52
N VAL A 144 -1.17 -7.09 -5.45
CA VAL A 144 -2.58 -7.51 -5.49
C VAL A 144 -3.54 -6.48 -6.08
N ASN A 145 -3.17 -5.19 -6.17
CA ASN A 145 -4.03 -4.14 -6.72
C ASN A 145 -3.29 -3.17 -7.65
N ALA A 146 -2.13 -3.57 -8.19
CA ALA A 146 -1.24 -2.68 -8.92
C ALA A 146 -1.91 -2.01 -10.14
N ALA A 147 -2.72 -2.74 -10.90
CA ALA A 147 -3.45 -2.23 -12.05
C ALA A 147 -4.45 -1.14 -11.64
N ALA A 148 -5.24 -1.39 -10.59
CA ALA A 148 -6.23 -0.43 -10.10
C ALA A 148 -5.57 0.85 -9.57
N VAL A 149 -4.45 0.71 -8.86
CA VAL A 149 -3.63 1.83 -8.40
C VAL A 149 -3.11 2.65 -9.59
N VAL A 150 -2.52 2.01 -10.60
CA VAL A 150 -2.02 2.71 -11.80
C VAL A 150 -3.14 3.48 -12.51
N GLN A 151 -4.30 2.85 -12.74
CA GLN A 151 -5.44 3.52 -13.39
C GLN A 151 -5.91 4.75 -12.60
N THR A 152 -5.90 4.66 -11.27
CA THR A 152 -6.22 5.80 -10.41
C THR A 152 -5.19 6.93 -10.56
N LEU A 153 -3.90 6.58 -10.51
CA LEU A 153 -2.77 7.51 -10.53
C LEU A 153 -2.58 8.26 -11.85
N LEU A 154 -3.07 7.74 -12.97
CA LEU A 154 -3.01 8.43 -14.27
C LEU A 154 -3.69 9.82 -14.25
N ASN A 155 -4.60 10.06 -13.30
CA ASN A 155 -5.32 11.33 -13.14
C ASN A 155 -4.56 12.37 -12.28
N PHE A 156 -3.39 12.05 -11.75
CA PHE A 156 -2.64 12.92 -10.84
C PHE A 156 -1.46 13.60 -11.55
N GLU A 157 -1.13 14.82 -11.12
CA GLU A 157 0.01 15.58 -11.65
C GLU A 157 1.26 15.46 -10.79
N SER A 158 1.11 15.15 -9.49
CA SER A 158 2.21 14.94 -8.56
C SER A 158 2.00 13.61 -7.84
N ILE A 159 2.89 12.65 -8.07
CA ILE A 159 2.84 11.32 -7.46
C ILE A 159 4.12 11.10 -6.65
N GLN A 160 3.96 10.77 -5.37
CA GLN A 160 5.05 10.41 -4.47
C GLN A 160 4.85 8.95 -4.02
N ILE A 161 5.63 8.02 -4.56
CA ILE A 161 5.63 6.60 -4.13
C ILE A 161 6.64 6.46 -2.99
N VAL A 162 6.23 5.90 -1.87
CA VAL A 162 7.05 5.75 -0.67
C VAL A 162 7.06 4.28 -0.25
N CYS A 163 8.22 3.66 -0.36
CA CYS A 163 8.48 2.32 0.17
C CYS A 163 8.68 2.40 1.69
N ALA A 164 8.13 1.46 2.44
CA ALA A 164 8.26 1.42 3.88
C ALA A 164 9.65 0.90 4.30
N GLY A 165 10.15 -0.10 3.57
CA GLY A 165 11.38 -0.80 3.93
C GLY A 165 11.26 -1.56 5.25
N THR A 166 12.40 -2.00 5.78
CA THR A 166 12.47 -2.72 7.06
C THR A 166 13.68 -2.24 7.87
N ASP A 167 13.44 -1.82 9.11
CA ASP A 167 14.46 -1.31 10.03
C ASP A 167 15.29 -0.16 9.43
N GLY A 168 14.63 0.73 8.68
CA GLY A 168 15.27 1.87 8.03
C GLY A 168 16.17 1.52 6.84
N GLN A 169 16.06 0.30 6.31
CA GLN A 169 16.72 -0.13 5.07
C GLN A 169 15.67 -0.39 3.99
N TYR A 170 15.95 0.02 2.75
CA TYR A 170 15.08 -0.31 1.63
C TYR A 170 15.07 -1.84 1.42
N THR A 171 13.98 -2.37 0.88
CA THR A 171 13.82 -3.81 0.64
C THR A 171 13.49 -4.09 -0.82
N GLU A 172 13.92 -5.25 -1.31
CA GLU A 172 13.76 -5.59 -2.73
C GLU A 172 12.30 -5.75 -3.11
N GLU A 173 11.45 -6.30 -2.24
CA GLU A 173 10.02 -6.48 -2.53
C GLU A 173 9.27 -5.15 -2.73
N ASP A 174 9.57 -4.14 -1.92
CA ASP A 174 8.93 -2.83 -2.02
C ASP A 174 9.41 -2.09 -3.27
N MET A 175 10.72 -2.13 -3.52
CA MET A 175 11.33 -1.53 -4.71
C MET A 175 10.86 -2.20 -6.00
N LEU A 176 10.66 -3.53 -5.98
CA LEU A 176 10.14 -4.28 -7.12
C LEU A 176 8.70 -3.86 -7.46
N LEU A 177 7.83 -3.69 -6.44
CA LEU A 177 6.48 -3.18 -6.68
C LEU A 177 6.51 -1.72 -7.17
N ALA A 178 7.34 -0.86 -6.57
CA ALA A 178 7.49 0.52 -7.03
C ALA A 178 7.91 0.56 -8.51
N GLY A 179 8.83 -0.31 -8.93
CA GLY A 179 9.24 -0.47 -10.32
C GLY A 179 8.11 -0.90 -11.25
N CYS A 180 7.29 -1.86 -10.82
CA CYS A 180 6.07 -2.27 -11.54
C CYS A 180 5.10 -1.09 -11.74
N LEU A 181 4.85 -0.29 -10.71
CA LEU A 181 3.97 0.88 -10.81
C LEU A 181 4.56 1.96 -11.72
N VAL A 182 5.86 2.25 -11.58
CA VAL A 182 6.57 3.23 -12.40
C VAL A 182 6.60 2.82 -13.87
N GLU A 183 6.90 1.57 -14.19
CA GLU A 183 6.84 1.04 -15.57
C GLU A 183 5.47 1.28 -16.17
N ARG A 184 4.41 0.82 -15.49
CA ARG A 184 3.04 0.88 -16.00
C ARG A 184 2.60 2.34 -16.18
N LEU A 185 2.91 3.22 -15.22
CA LEU A 185 2.63 4.65 -15.33
C LEU A 185 3.41 5.32 -16.46
N HIS A 186 4.71 5.04 -16.58
CA HIS A 186 5.57 5.60 -17.61
C HIS A 186 5.06 5.21 -19.01
N ARG A 187 4.78 3.91 -19.22
CA ARG A 187 4.26 3.40 -20.49
C ARG A 187 2.86 3.93 -20.81
N LEU A 188 1.91 3.83 -19.89
CA LEU A 188 0.51 4.23 -20.15
C LEU A 188 0.32 5.74 -20.28
N SER A 189 1.18 6.54 -19.65
CA SER A 189 1.13 8.01 -19.75
C SER A 189 1.93 8.57 -20.93
N GLY A 190 2.57 7.72 -21.74
CA GLY A 190 3.45 8.15 -22.83
C GLY A 190 4.69 8.89 -22.35
N GLY A 191 5.20 8.54 -21.16
CA GLY A 191 6.41 9.13 -20.58
C GLY A 191 6.27 10.57 -20.12
N ARG A 192 5.04 11.03 -19.80
CA ARG A 192 4.78 12.45 -19.47
C ARG A 192 5.37 12.94 -18.14
N TYR A 193 5.72 12.02 -17.23
CA TYR A 193 6.17 12.35 -15.89
C TYR A 193 7.68 12.59 -15.85
N ALA A 194 8.10 13.70 -15.23
CA ALA A 194 9.47 13.87 -14.76
C ALA A 194 9.69 12.98 -13.52
N MET A 195 10.81 12.25 -13.52
CA MET A 195 11.14 11.24 -12.51
C MET A 195 12.43 11.58 -11.77
N ASN A 196 12.47 11.30 -10.46
CA ASN A 196 13.71 11.38 -9.68
C ASN A 196 14.60 10.15 -9.91
N VAL A 197 15.81 10.17 -9.34
CA VAL A 197 16.82 9.10 -9.52
C VAL A 197 16.29 7.76 -9.02
N GLU A 198 15.60 7.75 -7.89
CA GLU A 198 15.01 6.56 -7.29
C GLU A 198 13.91 5.95 -8.17
N ALA A 199 13.10 6.77 -8.86
CA ALA A 199 12.11 6.29 -9.82
C ALA A 199 12.77 5.59 -11.03
N TRP A 200 13.86 6.14 -11.55
CA TRP A 200 14.66 5.46 -12.58
C TRP A 200 15.30 4.17 -12.06
N THR A 201 15.74 4.17 -10.81
CA THR A 201 16.37 3.00 -10.18
C THR A 201 15.40 1.84 -10.05
N VAL A 202 14.16 2.08 -9.60
CA VAL A 202 13.16 0.99 -9.50
C VAL A 202 12.71 0.50 -10.87
N LEU A 203 12.73 1.36 -11.90
CA LEU A 203 12.44 0.95 -13.27
C LEU A 203 13.53 -0.01 -13.81
N ASP A 204 14.81 0.27 -13.54
CA ASP A 204 15.91 -0.65 -13.87
C ASP A 204 15.76 -1.98 -13.12
N ILE A 205 15.49 -1.95 -11.81
CA ILE A 205 15.23 -3.16 -11.01
C ILE A 205 14.12 -4.01 -11.64
N TRP A 206 12.97 -3.40 -11.95
CA TRP A 206 11.85 -4.10 -12.59
C TRP A 206 12.24 -4.72 -13.93
N SER A 207 12.93 -3.95 -14.78
CA SER A 207 13.32 -4.39 -16.13
C SER A 207 14.26 -5.60 -16.16
N ARG A 208 15.01 -5.82 -15.06
CA ARG A 208 15.97 -6.92 -14.93
C ARG A 208 15.42 -8.13 -14.17
N SER A 209 14.22 -8.01 -13.60
CA SER A 209 13.63 -9.04 -12.74
C SER A 209 12.83 -10.09 -13.52
N PHE A 210 12.24 -9.72 -14.66
CA PHE A 210 11.37 -10.60 -15.45
C PHE A 210 11.65 -10.47 -16.96
N SER A 211 11.04 -11.33 -17.77
CA SER A 211 11.22 -11.29 -19.22
C SER A 211 10.53 -10.07 -19.86
N LEU A 212 11.02 -9.63 -21.02
CA LEU A 212 10.50 -8.45 -21.71
C LEU A 212 8.97 -8.45 -21.92
N PRO A 213 8.33 -9.56 -22.34
CA PRO A 213 6.87 -9.60 -22.45
C PRO A 213 6.14 -9.40 -21.11
N GLU A 214 6.68 -9.93 -20.02
CA GLU A 214 6.08 -9.81 -18.67
C GLU A 214 6.20 -8.38 -18.14
N ILE A 215 7.39 -7.77 -18.23
CA ILE A 215 7.62 -6.41 -17.72
C ILE A 215 6.83 -5.35 -18.46
N LEU A 216 6.55 -5.55 -19.76
CA LEU A 216 5.74 -4.63 -20.58
C LEU A 216 4.23 -4.90 -20.49
N GLY A 217 3.81 -5.94 -19.76
CA GLY A 217 2.42 -6.37 -19.69
C GLY A 217 1.88 -6.96 -21.00
N ALA A 218 2.75 -7.39 -21.92
CA ALA A 218 2.39 -8.12 -23.13
C ALA A 218 2.12 -9.61 -22.87
N ALA A 219 2.61 -10.13 -21.73
CA ALA A 219 2.28 -11.43 -21.18
C ALA A 219 2.00 -11.30 -19.66
N PRO A 220 1.13 -12.15 -19.09
CA PRO A 220 0.92 -12.16 -17.64
C PRO A 220 2.19 -12.62 -16.93
N LEU A 221 2.58 -11.92 -15.86
CA LEU A 221 3.67 -12.36 -14.98
C LEU A 221 3.17 -13.55 -14.14
N PRO A 222 3.80 -14.74 -14.22
CA PRO A 222 3.35 -15.89 -13.44
C PRO A 222 3.50 -15.62 -11.94
N GLU A 223 2.46 -15.91 -11.16
CA GLU A 223 2.48 -15.74 -9.69
C GLU A 223 3.68 -16.46 -9.05
N LYS A 224 4.03 -17.64 -9.56
CA LYS A 224 5.18 -18.43 -9.08
C LYS A 224 6.51 -17.70 -9.30
N SER A 225 6.66 -16.98 -10.40
CA SER A 225 7.86 -16.19 -10.69
C SER A 225 7.98 -15.02 -9.72
N LEU A 226 6.90 -14.26 -9.52
CA LEU A 226 6.89 -13.18 -8.53
C LEU A 226 7.13 -13.71 -7.11
N ALA A 227 6.45 -14.79 -6.71
CA ALA A 227 6.64 -15.40 -5.40
C ALA A 227 8.08 -15.91 -5.19
N ARG A 228 8.80 -16.27 -6.25
CA ARG A 228 10.23 -16.62 -6.17
C ARG A 228 11.07 -15.39 -5.85
N GLU A 229 10.88 -14.29 -6.57
CA GLU A 229 11.60 -13.03 -6.30
C GLU A 229 11.32 -12.55 -4.86
N LEU A 230 10.05 -12.54 -4.46
CA LEU A 230 9.65 -12.15 -3.10
C LEU A 230 10.28 -13.04 -2.01
N ARG A 231 10.54 -14.33 -2.26
CA ARG A 231 11.23 -15.21 -1.28
C ARG A 231 12.70 -14.86 -1.10
N THR A 232 13.35 -14.32 -2.13
CA THR A 232 14.78 -14.01 -2.08
C THR A 232 15.08 -12.66 -1.43
N SER A 233 14.07 -11.80 -1.32
CA SER A 233 14.17 -10.49 -0.70
C SER A 233 14.37 -10.58 0.81
N ARG A 234 14.77 -9.47 1.44
CA ARG A 234 14.89 -9.39 2.89
C ARG A 234 13.56 -9.71 3.60
N GLY A 235 12.46 -9.08 3.18
CA GLY A 235 11.14 -9.34 3.76
C GLY A 235 10.70 -10.79 3.59
N GLY A 236 10.98 -11.39 2.42
CA GLY A 236 10.72 -12.80 2.16
C GLY A 236 11.46 -13.75 3.10
N LYS A 237 12.77 -13.57 3.24
CA LYS A 237 13.60 -14.38 4.14
C LYS A 237 13.10 -14.31 5.59
N ASN A 238 12.80 -13.11 6.08
CA ASN A 238 12.23 -12.93 7.41
C ASN A 238 10.91 -13.71 7.59
N LEU A 239 10.03 -13.71 6.59
CA LEU A 239 8.78 -14.47 6.66
C LEU A 239 9.01 -15.99 6.59
N LEU A 240 9.99 -16.45 5.79
CA LEU A 240 10.34 -17.86 5.73
C LEU A 240 10.87 -18.37 7.08
N ASP A 241 11.71 -17.59 7.75
CA ASP A 241 12.23 -17.91 9.09
C ASP A 241 11.11 -18.02 10.14
N LEU A 242 10.01 -17.28 9.94
CA LEU A 242 8.80 -17.33 10.78
C LEU A 242 7.77 -18.39 10.32
N GLY A 243 8.05 -19.16 9.27
CA GLY A 243 7.12 -20.16 8.73
C GLY A 243 5.92 -19.56 7.97
N LEU A 244 6.02 -18.31 7.51
CA LEU A 244 4.95 -17.51 6.91
C LEU A 244 5.00 -17.46 5.36
N ASP A 245 5.46 -18.53 4.71
CA ASP A 245 5.50 -18.65 3.23
C ASP A 245 4.13 -18.45 2.55
N ARG A 246 3.03 -18.72 3.29
CA ARG A 246 1.66 -18.44 2.83
C ARG A 246 1.41 -16.96 2.59
N ASP A 247 2.06 -16.07 3.33
CA ASP A 247 1.88 -14.63 3.21
C ASP A 247 2.59 -14.11 1.96
N ILE A 248 3.74 -14.69 1.62
CA ILE A 248 4.43 -14.42 0.35
C ILE A 248 3.55 -14.83 -0.83
N ARG A 249 2.91 -16.00 -0.76
CA ARG A 249 1.93 -16.44 -1.77
C ARG A 249 0.73 -15.50 -1.88
N ALA A 250 0.23 -14.98 -0.76
CA ALA A 250 -0.88 -14.03 -0.76
C ALA A 250 -0.48 -12.70 -1.42
N ALA A 251 0.72 -12.20 -1.14
CA ALA A 251 1.27 -10.98 -1.74
C ALA A 251 1.56 -11.13 -3.24
N SER A 252 1.84 -12.35 -3.73
CA SER A 252 2.17 -12.61 -5.14
C SER A 252 0.97 -12.74 -6.09
N ARG A 253 -0.27 -12.59 -5.60
CA ARG A 253 -1.49 -12.70 -6.42
C ARG A 253 -1.75 -11.42 -7.19
N ILE A 254 -1.05 -11.25 -8.30
CA ILE A 254 -1.02 -10.00 -9.06
C ILE A 254 -2.43 -9.60 -9.50
N ASP A 255 -2.80 -8.36 -9.22
CA ASP A 255 -4.05 -7.74 -9.65
C ASP A 255 -5.32 -8.53 -9.25
N SER A 256 -5.26 -9.33 -8.19
CA SER A 256 -6.40 -10.11 -7.68
C SER A 256 -7.49 -9.26 -7.02
N LEU A 257 -7.18 -8.00 -6.68
CA LEU A 257 -8.10 -7.03 -6.08
C LEU A 257 -8.25 -5.81 -7.01
N ALA A 258 -9.49 -5.45 -7.32
CA ALA A 258 -9.80 -4.35 -8.23
C ALA A 258 -9.95 -2.99 -7.52
N ASP A 259 -10.01 -2.99 -6.19
CA ASP A 259 -10.28 -1.81 -5.38
C ASP A 259 -8.99 -1.13 -4.90
N VAL A 260 -9.06 0.19 -4.70
CA VAL A 260 -7.94 1.01 -4.27
C VAL A 260 -8.25 1.60 -2.89
N PRO A 261 -7.59 1.14 -1.80
CA PRO A 261 -7.72 1.78 -0.51
C PRO A 261 -7.17 3.19 -0.61
N ARG A 262 -8.01 4.18 -0.35
CA ARG A 262 -7.60 5.58 -0.39
C ARG A 262 -8.24 6.39 0.70
N THR A 263 -7.58 7.47 1.05
CA THR A 263 -8.09 8.46 1.99
C THR A 263 -7.58 9.85 1.62
N SER A 264 -8.26 10.87 2.13
CA SER A 264 -7.83 12.25 2.03
C SER A 264 -7.64 12.78 3.44
N PRO A 265 -6.47 12.57 4.08
CA PRO A 265 -6.27 12.89 5.49
C PRO A 265 -6.54 14.35 5.82
N LEU A 266 -6.21 15.27 4.90
CA LEU A 266 -6.49 16.70 5.03
C LEU A 266 -7.99 17.04 5.11
N ARG A 267 -8.85 16.12 4.68
CA ARG A 267 -10.31 16.26 4.68
C ARG A 267 -10.97 15.38 5.74
N ALA A 268 -10.19 14.61 6.51
CA ALA A 268 -10.70 13.84 7.64
C ALA A 268 -11.07 14.79 8.78
N ALA A 269 -12.29 14.65 9.33
CA ALA A 269 -12.85 15.58 10.31
C ALA A 269 -12.06 15.64 11.63
N ASP A 270 -11.35 14.56 11.96
CA ASP A 270 -10.56 14.33 13.16
C ASP A 270 -9.04 14.28 12.89
N GLY A 271 -8.62 14.46 11.63
CA GLY A 271 -7.24 14.28 11.19
C GLY A 271 -6.73 12.84 11.27
N ILE A 272 -7.62 11.87 11.52
CA ILE A 272 -7.27 10.45 11.59
C ILE A 272 -7.12 9.91 10.16
N VAL A 273 -5.98 9.26 9.93
CA VAL A 273 -5.79 8.51 8.68
C VAL A 273 -6.59 7.22 8.79
N SER A 274 -7.63 7.09 7.97
CA SER A 274 -8.46 5.88 7.87
C SER A 274 -8.66 5.50 6.42
N PHE A 275 -8.52 4.21 6.11
CA PHE A 275 -8.69 3.65 4.77
C PHE A 275 -10.01 2.90 4.67
N SER A 276 -10.72 3.10 3.56
CA SER A 276 -11.84 2.28 3.15
C SER A 276 -11.82 2.11 1.64
N PHE A 277 -12.49 1.07 1.13
CA PHE A 277 -12.99 1.14 -0.23
C PHE A 277 -14.22 2.04 -0.18
N GLY A 278 -14.27 3.10 -0.99
CA GLY A 278 -15.45 3.97 -1.05
C GLY A 278 -16.73 3.17 -1.34
N LYS A 279 -17.92 3.77 -1.28
CA LYS A 279 -19.24 3.10 -1.45
C LYS A 279 -19.49 2.35 -2.79
N GLN A 280 -18.47 1.91 -3.52
CA GLN A 280 -18.53 1.12 -4.75
C GLN A 280 -17.88 -0.27 -4.61
N ALA A 281 -18.08 -1.00 -3.52
CA ALA A 281 -17.67 -2.42 -3.48
C ALA A 281 -18.47 -3.28 -2.50
N ALA A 282 -19.78 -3.04 -2.38
CA ALA A 282 -20.67 -4.04 -1.78
C ALA A 282 -21.19 -4.97 -2.90
N GLY A 283 -20.56 -6.12 -3.09
CA GLY A 283 -21.14 -7.19 -3.91
C GLY A 283 -20.25 -7.88 -4.95
N ARG A 284 -18.97 -8.13 -4.68
CA ARG A 284 -18.21 -9.12 -5.46
C ARG A 284 -17.77 -10.26 -4.56
N ASN A 285 -18.42 -11.41 -4.75
CA ASN A 285 -17.99 -12.69 -4.18
C ASN A 285 -16.53 -12.94 -4.57
N LEU A 286 -15.66 -13.00 -3.58
CA LEU A 286 -14.37 -13.68 -3.71
C LEU A 286 -14.69 -15.16 -3.93
N GLN A 287 -14.72 -15.60 -5.19
CA GLN A 287 -14.73 -17.03 -5.51
C GLN A 287 -13.41 -17.63 -5.02
N PRO A 288 -13.41 -18.75 -4.28
CA PRO A 288 -12.18 -19.44 -3.93
C PRO A 288 -11.48 -19.88 -5.22
N ALA A 289 -10.18 -19.61 -5.32
CA ALA A 289 -9.34 -20.11 -6.39
C ALA A 289 -9.57 -21.62 -6.55
N SER A 290 -10.01 -22.02 -7.74
CA SER A 290 -10.32 -23.39 -8.11
C SER A 290 -9.15 -24.32 -7.80
N THR A 291 -9.49 -25.46 -7.20
CA THR A 291 -8.65 -26.65 -7.00
C THR A 291 -7.96 -27.05 -8.32
N TRP A 292 -6.64 -27.16 -8.28
CA TRP A 292 -5.83 -27.72 -9.36
C TRP A 292 -5.76 -29.25 -9.18
N GLU A 293 -6.41 -29.99 -10.08
CA GLU A 293 -5.90 -31.30 -10.52
C GLU A 293 -4.95 -31.10 -11.70
#